data_AF-A0A8H6ICI7-F1
#
_entry.id   AF-A0A8H6ICI7-F1
#
_cell.length_a   1.000
_cell.length_b   1.000
_cell.length_c   1.000
_cell.angle_alpha   90.00
_cell.angle_beta   90.00
_cell.angle_gamma   90.00
#
_symmetry.space_group_name_H-M   'P 1'
#
loop_
_entity.id
_entity.type
_entity.pdbx_description
1 polymer ?
#
loop_
_entity_poly.entity_id
_entity_poly.type
_entity_poly.pdbx_seq_one_letter_code
_entity_poly.pdbx_strand_id
1 'polypeptide(L)'
;LVQIFIKHICGWTEEGPKKGLFGKPAAYYGTVEEQGRKTLHLHFLLWISGQLPLNTIRERLMSEDSEFQKELTEYIESCFMGEFMTGSKEEVSARVPFIPEFEDRGIHTILVDDSNVPEGYQDPTLTMPEAPPSEFCEEPEMCRCQNCLDLLSWWERFKMTVDDILIRSNGCINKQGVCTARFPREIIMNTSVDPKTGHMSIKKREATINDVCPTVSLTNRCNTDTQCLLSGTSVKAIVGYVTDYITKGWLKTHQVFSAAYDTFNK
;
A
#
# COMPACT_ATOMS: atom_id res chain seq x y z
N LEU A 1 -15.93 1.13 2.44
CA LEU A 1 -14.52 0.70 2.38
C LEU A 1 -13.68 1.25 3.54
N VAL A 2 -13.52 2.58 3.66
CA VAL A 2 -12.63 3.19 4.70
C VAL A 2 -12.95 2.76 6.13
N GLN A 3 -14.22 2.68 6.53
CA GLN A 3 -14.61 2.21 7.86
C GLN A 3 -14.23 0.73 8.10
N ILE A 4 -14.30 -0.11 7.06
CA ILE A 4 -13.91 -1.53 7.13
C ILE A 4 -12.39 -1.62 7.31
N PHE A 5 -11.62 -0.82 6.56
CA PHE A 5 -10.17 -0.70 6.73
C PHE A 5 -9.80 -0.28 8.16
N ILE A 6 -10.42 0.78 8.68
CA ILE A 6 -10.18 1.27 10.05
C ILE A 6 -10.50 0.18 11.10
N LYS A 7 -11.64 -0.51 10.94
CA LYS A 7 -12.08 -1.53 11.90
C LYS A 7 -11.23 -2.80 11.85
N HIS A 8 -11.03 -3.35 10.66
CA HIS A 8 -10.48 -4.70 10.49
C HIS A 8 -8.97 -4.73 10.21
N ILE A 9 -8.42 -3.71 9.55
CA ILE A 9 -6.99 -3.63 9.27
C ILE A 9 -6.27 -2.87 10.38
N CYS A 10 -6.75 -1.68 10.75
CA CYS A 10 -6.13 -0.88 11.81
C CYS A 10 -6.49 -1.37 13.21
N GLY A 11 -7.59 -2.10 13.38
CA GLY A 11 -8.03 -2.63 14.67
C GLY A 11 -8.81 -1.62 15.53
N TRP A 12 -9.37 -0.57 14.94
CA TRP A 12 -10.16 0.42 15.67
C TRP A 12 -11.66 0.06 15.64
N THR A 13 -12.11 -0.63 16.68
CA THR A 13 -13.48 -1.16 16.77
C THR A 13 -14.39 -0.29 17.62
N GLU A 14 -15.71 -0.51 17.55
CA GLU A 14 -16.71 0.17 18.39
C GLU A 14 -16.51 -0.10 19.89
N GLU A 15 -15.97 -1.27 20.25
CA GLU A 15 -15.60 -1.64 21.62
C GLU A 15 -14.27 -1.04 22.08
N GLY A 16 -13.60 -0.30 21.18
CA GLY A 16 -12.29 0.31 21.40
C GLY A 16 -11.16 -0.31 20.56
N PRO A 17 -9.92 0.18 20.73
CA PRO A 17 -8.77 -0.26 19.95
C PRO A 17 -8.33 -1.68 20.35
N LYS A 18 -8.27 -2.57 19.35
CA LYS A 18 -7.74 -3.95 19.43
C LYS A 18 -6.47 -4.07 18.58
N LYS A 19 -5.71 -5.16 18.72
CA LYS A 19 -4.52 -5.40 17.91
C LYS A 19 -4.93 -5.56 16.44
N GLY A 20 -4.52 -4.63 15.57
CA GLY A 20 -4.65 -4.72 14.12
C GLY A 20 -3.36 -5.18 13.45
N LEU A 21 -3.27 -5.00 12.13
CA LEU A 21 -2.12 -5.37 11.31
C LEU A 21 -0.82 -4.73 11.80
N PHE A 22 -0.86 -3.44 12.07
CA PHE A 22 0.30 -2.65 12.53
C PHE A 22 0.45 -2.64 14.07
N GLY A 23 -0.29 -3.48 14.79
CA GLY A 23 -0.37 -3.44 16.26
C GLY A 23 -1.61 -2.73 16.78
N LYS A 24 -1.64 -2.42 18.09
CA LYS A 24 -2.81 -1.80 18.74
C LYS A 24 -2.83 -0.30 18.46
N PRO A 25 -3.86 0.26 17.81
CA PRO A 25 -3.90 1.67 17.48
C PRO A 25 -4.15 2.51 18.75
N ALA A 26 -3.45 3.62 18.89
CA ALA A 26 -3.66 4.63 19.92
C ALA A 26 -4.52 5.80 19.40
N ALA A 27 -4.32 6.16 18.14
CA ALA A 27 -5.07 7.18 17.43
C ALA A 27 -4.94 6.94 15.92
N TYR A 28 -5.83 7.54 15.13
CA TYR A 28 -5.68 7.59 13.69
C TYR A 28 -6.22 8.91 13.14
N TYR A 29 -5.80 9.24 11.93
CA TYR A 29 -6.33 10.32 11.13
C TYR A 29 -6.43 9.85 9.68
N GLY A 30 -7.52 10.18 8.99
CA GLY A 30 -7.70 9.80 7.59
C GLY A 30 -8.52 10.83 6.84
N THR A 31 -8.11 11.14 5.60
CA THR A 31 -8.85 12.03 4.71
C THR A 31 -8.91 11.44 3.30
N VAL A 32 -10.08 11.56 2.67
CA VAL A 32 -10.33 11.11 1.30
C VAL A 32 -10.27 12.32 0.38
N GLU A 33 -9.48 12.23 -0.67
CA GLU A 33 -9.36 13.24 -1.73
C GLU A 33 -9.75 12.61 -3.08
N GLU A 34 -10.38 13.40 -3.94
CA GLU A 34 -10.51 13.07 -5.36
C GLU A 34 -9.25 13.55 -6.10
N GLN A 35 -8.48 12.61 -6.64
CA GLN A 35 -7.33 12.97 -7.48
C GLN A 35 -7.80 13.52 -8.84
N GLY A 36 -6.94 14.27 -9.52
CA GLY A 36 -7.21 14.84 -10.85
C GLY A 36 -7.57 13.82 -11.96
N ARG A 37 -7.50 12.52 -11.68
CA ARG A 37 -7.96 11.42 -12.55
C ARG A 37 -9.37 10.88 -12.18
N LYS A 38 -10.12 11.57 -11.33
CA LYS A 38 -11.45 11.15 -10.82
C LYS A 38 -11.42 9.85 -10.02
N THR A 39 -10.28 9.55 -9.40
CA THR A 39 -10.08 8.39 -8.52
C THR A 39 -10.03 8.86 -7.07
N LEU A 40 -10.56 8.05 -6.16
CA LEU A 40 -10.50 8.32 -4.73
C LEU A 40 -9.15 7.90 -4.17
N HIS A 41 -8.55 8.75 -3.35
CA HIS A 41 -7.29 8.51 -2.67
C HIS A 41 -7.45 8.76 -1.18
N LEU A 42 -6.89 7.87 -0.36
CA LEU A 42 -6.93 7.97 1.09
C LEU A 42 -5.53 8.31 1.61
N HIS A 43 -5.40 9.47 2.26
CA HIS A 43 -4.25 9.77 3.10
C HIS A 43 -4.58 9.33 4.54
N PHE A 44 -3.72 8.52 5.15
CA PHE A 44 -3.98 7.92 6.46
C PHE A 44 -2.74 7.97 7.36
N LEU A 45 -2.93 8.39 8.61
CA LEU A 45 -1.93 8.34 9.68
C LEU A 45 -2.45 7.46 10.81
N LEU A 46 -1.59 6.58 11.30
CA LEU A 46 -1.90 5.64 12.37
C LEU A 46 -0.83 5.73 13.45
N TRP A 47 -1.24 5.92 14.70
CA TRP A 47 -0.36 5.89 15.86
C TRP A 47 -0.55 4.56 16.57
N ILE A 48 0.56 3.91 16.93
CA ILE A 48 0.55 2.60 17.59
C ILE A 48 0.82 2.79 19.08
N SER A 49 0.08 2.06 19.92
CA SER A 49 0.25 2.08 21.37
C SER A 49 1.59 1.47 21.78
N GLY A 50 2.21 2.03 22.83
CA GLY A 50 3.47 1.51 23.36
C GLY A 50 4.72 1.96 22.60
N GLN A 51 4.57 2.92 21.68
CA GLN A 51 5.70 3.46 20.94
C GLN A 51 6.63 4.27 21.86
N LEU A 52 7.94 4.01 21.76
CA LEU A 52 8.95 4.79 22.45
C LEU A 52 9.00 6.23 21.91
N PRO A 53 9.39 7.22 22.73
CA PRO A 53 9.67 8.56 22.24
C PRO A 53 10.71 8.53 21.10
N LEU A 54 10.52 9.36 20.08
CA LEU A 54 11.39 9.36 18.88
C LEU A 54 12.88 9.57 19.21
N ASN A 55 13.19 10.38 20.23
CA ASN A 55 14.57 10.57 20.69
C ASN A 55 15.16 9.27 21.25
N THR A 56 14.37 8.52 22.02
CA THR A 56 14.78 7.22 22.57
C THR A 56 14.95 6.18 21.47
N ILE A 57 14.06 6.15 20.47
CA ILE A 57 14.23 5.27 19.30
C ILE A 57 15.54 5.60 18.58
N ARG A 58 15.81 6.89 18.32
CA ARG A 58 17.05 7.34 17.69
C ARG A 58 18.28 6.95 18.50
N GLU A 59 18.27 7.17 19.81
CA GLU A 59 19.38 6.79 20.71
C GLU A 59 19.63 5.29 20.68
N ARG A 60 18.58 4.45 20.73
CA ARG A 60 18.72 2.99 20.63
C ARG A 60 19.23 2.56 19.26
N LEU A 61 18.76 3.18 18.18
CA LEU A 61 19.26 2.93 16.83
C LEU A 61 20.72 3.33 16.65
N MET A 62 21.20 4.36 17.35
CA MET A 62 22.61 4.79 17.31
C MET A 62 23.50 4.01 18.28
N SER A 63 22.90 3.37 19.29
CA SER A 63 23.63 2.50 20.21
C SER A 63 23.98 1.16 19.55
N GLU A 64 24.93 0.41 20.13
CA GLU A 64 25.27 -0.95 19.69
C GLU A 64 24.18 -1.99 20.02
N ASP A 65 22.95 -1.54 20.33
CA ASP A 65 21.76 -2.37 20.56
C ASP A 65 21.27 -3.02 19.25
N SER A 66 22.00 -4.06 18.86
CA SER A 66 21.67 -4.87 17.67
C SER A 66 20.33 -5.60 17.80
N GLU A 67 19.86 -5.88 19.02
CA GLU A 67 18.57 -6.56 19.24
C GLU A 67 17.42 -5.63 18.88
N PHE A 68 17.40 -4.40 19.41
CA PHE A 68 16.38 -3.42 19.05
C PHE A 68 16.38 -3.07 17.56
N GLN A 69 17.56 -2.90 16.95
CA GLN A 69 17.68 -2.64 15.51
C GLN A 69 17.08 -3.80 14.69
N LYS A 70 17.37 -5.05 15.08
CA LYS A 70 16.87 -6.25 14.43
C LYS A 70 15.36 -6.37 14.58
N GLU A 71 14.82 -6.27 15.79
CA GLU A 71 13.38 -6.36 16.04
C GLU A 71 12.58 -5.28 15.31
N LEU A 72 13.08 -4.03 15.29
CA LEU A 72 12.43 -2.94 14.56
C LEU A 72 12.48 -3.17 13.03
N THR A 73 13.59 -3.70 12.53
CA THR A 73 13.73 -4.08 11.11
C THR A 73 12.76 -5.18 10.74
N GLU A 74 12.70 -6.26 11.52
CA GLU A 74 11.77 -7.37 11.31
C GLU A 74 10.31 -6.89 11.36
N TYR A 75 9.96 -6.03 12.31
CA TYR A 75 8.64 -5.43 12.39
C TYR A 75 8.29 -4.61 11.14
N ILE A 76 9.19 -3.74 10.67
CA ILE A 76 8.95 -2.91 9.49
C ILE A 76 8.83 -3.75 8.22
N GLU A 77 9.75 -4.70 8.01
CA GLU A 77 9.71 -5.58 6.84
C GLU A 77 8.51 -6.54 6.86
N SER A 78 7.94 -6.84 8.05
CA SER A 78 6.69 -7.58 8.15
C SER A 78 5.45 -6.77 7.71
N CYS A 79 5.55 -5.44 7.72
CA CYS A 79 4.44 -4.55 7.42
C CYS A 79 4.43 -4.09 5.96
N PHE A 80 5.59 -3.75 5.39
CA PHE A 80 5.69 -3.23 4.03
C PHE A 80 7.01 -3.60 3.36
N MET A 81 7.00 -3.58 2.03
CA MET A 81 8.10 -4.01 1.17
C MET A 81 8.27 -3.07 -0.03
N GLY A 82 9.51 -2.87 -0.48
CA GLY A 82 9.84 -2.10 -1.68
C GLY A 82 10.21 -2.97 -2.88
N GLU A 83 9.54 -4.12 -3.04
CA GLU A 83 9.80 -5.14 -4.07
C GLU A 83 8.52 -5.90 -4.44
N PHE A 84 8.55 -6.71 -5.50
CA PHE A 84 7.50 -7.68 -5.80
C PHE A 84 7.72 -8.99 -5.02
N MET A 85 6.64 -9.71 -4.71
CA MET A 85 6.70 -10.91 -3.86
C MET A 85 7.22 -12.15 -4.59
N THR A 86 7.05 -12.20 -5.92
CA THR A 86 7.27 -13.41 -6.73
C THR A 86 8.33 -13.25 -7.82
N GLY A 87 9.17 -12.22 -7.77
CA GLY A 87 10.29 -12.05 -8.71
C GLY A 87 10.61 -10.59 -9.03
N SER A 88 11.35 -10.35 -10.11
CA SER A 88 11.57 -9.00 -10.63
C SER A 88 10.31 -8.45 -11.32
N LYS A 89 10.28 -7.14 -11.55
CA LYS A 89 9.21 -6.50 -12.32
C LYS A 89 9.01 -7.15 -13.69
N GLU A 90 10.10 -7.46 -14.38
CA GLU A 90 10.07 -8.06 -15.72
C GLU A 90 9.44 -9.45 -15.67
N GLU A 91 9.83 -10.27 -14.70
CA GLU A 91 9.30 -11.63 -14.51
C GLU A 91 7.81 -11.62 -14.15
N VAL A 92 7.41 -10.70 -13.26
CA VAL A 92 6.01 -10.51 -12.88
C VAL A 92 5.18 -10.00 -14.06
N SER A 93 5.67 -8.96 -14.75
CA SER A 93 4.97 -8.37 -15.91
C SER A 93 4.78 -9.38 -17.03
N ALA A 94 5.71 -10.32 -17.22
CA ALA A 94 5.58 -11.39 -18.21
C ALA A 94 4.48 -12.41 -17.87
N ARG A 95 4.08 -12.52 -16.59
CA ARG A 95 2.98 -13.41 -16.15
C ARG A 95 1.62 -12.74 -16.14
N VAL A 96 1.58 -11.43 -15.91
CA VAL A 96 0.33 -10.66 -15.85
C VAL A 96 -0.19 -10.44 -17.27
N PRO A 97 -1.42 -10.87 -17.61
CA PRO A 97 -1.98 -10.64 -18.93
C PRO A 97 -2.07 -9.14 -19.23
N PHE A 98 -1.49 -8.74 -20.36
CA PHE A 98 -1.62 -7.38 -20.86
C PHE A 98 -3.06 -7.14 -21.30
N ILE A 99 -3.75 -6.26 -20.58
CA ILE A 99 -5.04 -5.73 -21.00
C ILE A 99 -4.74 -4.30 -21.47
N PRO A 100 -4.90 -3.98 -22.76
CA PRO A 100 -4.74 -2.60 -23.21
C PRO A 100 -5.66 -1.70 -22.39
N GLU A 101 -5.08 -0.74 -21.66
CA GLU A 101 -5.89 0.31 -21.05
C GLU A 101 -6.64 1.02 -22.18
N PHE A 102 -7.98 0.99 -22.11
CA PHE A 102 -8.83 1.74 -23.01
C PHE A 102 -8.65 3.23 -22.69
N GLU A 103 -7.62 3.85 -23.30
CA GLU A 103 -7.60 5.30 -23.44
C GLU A 103 -8.93 5.69 -24.12
N ASP A 104 -9.80 6.36 -23.38
CA ASP A 104 -10.91 7.17 -23.90
C ASP A 104 -12.29 6.51 -24.16
N ARG A 105 -12.78 5.61 -23.29
CA ARG A 105 -14.15 5.07 -23.44
C ARG A 105 -14.98 5.12 -22.16
N GLY A 106 -16.06 5.91 -22.20
CA GLY A 106 -17.01 6.08 -21.09
C GLY A 106 -17.81 4.81 -20.74
N ILE A 107 -18.62 4.91 -19.68
CA ILE A 107 -19.43 3.86 -19.00
C ILE A 107 -20.28 2.95 -19.91
N HIS A 108 -20.47 3.28 -21.20
CA HIS A 108 -21.34 2.55 -22.14
C HIS A 108 -20.62 1.72 -23.20
N THR A 109 -19.33 1.41 -23.03
CA THR A 109 -18.62 0.66 -24.08
C THR A 109 -18.74 -0.85 -23.88
N ILE A 110 -19.28 -1.52 -24.89
CA ILE A 110 -19.34 -2.98 -25.02
C ILE A 110 -17.91 -3.53 -25.06
N LEU A 111 -17.60 -4.47 -24.15
CA LEU A 111 -16.31 -5.16 -24.05
C LEU A 111 -15.96 -5.79 -25.40
N VAL A 112 -14.79 -5.45 -25.94
CA VAL A 112 -14.23 -6.17 -27.09
C VAL A 112 -13.47 -7.35 -26.51
N ASP A 113 -13.85 -8.54 -26.95
CA ASP A 113 -13.24 -9.82 -26.57
C ASP A 113 -11.78 -9.82 -27.06
N ASP A 114 -10.82 -9.79 -26.12
CA ASP A 114 -9.40 -9.64 -26.42
C ASP A 114 -8.69 -11.00 -26.29
N SER A 115 -8.22 -11.53 -27.42
CA SER A 115 -7.74 -12.91 -27.57
C SER A 115 -6.43 -13.24 -26.81
N ASN A 116 -5.85 -12.27 -26.09
CA ASN A 116 -4.61 -12.43 -25.33
C ASN A 116 -4.83 -12.64 -23.82
N VAL A 117 -6.07 -12.60 -23.34
CA VAL A 117 -6.40 -12.89 -21.96
C VAL A 117 -6.66 -14.40 -21.81
N PRO A 118 -5.91 -15.11 -20.95
CA PRO A 118 -6.17 -16.53 -20.72
C PRO A 118 -7.61 -16.79 -20.29
N GLU A 119 -8.21 -17.88 -20.80
CA GLU A 119 -9.56 -18.27 -20.43
C GLU A 119 -9.66 -18.44 -18.90
N GLY A 120 -10.61 -17.75 -18.27
CA GLY A 120 -10.81 -17.76 -16.83
C GLY A 120 -9.98 -16.76 -16.01
N TYR A 121 -9.11 -15.95 -16.64
CA TYR A 121 -8.43 -14.86 -15.95
C TYR A 121 -9.42 -13.77 -15.51
N GLN A 122 -9.24 -13.26 -14.29
CA GLN A 122 -10.00 -12.13 -13.77
C GLN A 122 -9.03 -11.08 -13.22
N ASP A 123 -9.22 -9.82 -13.63
CA ASP A 123 -8.42 -8.71 -13.11
C ASP A 123 -8.65 -8.57 -11.60
N PRO A 124 -7.59 -8.72 -10.76
CA PRO A 124 -7.75 -8.66 -9.32
C PRO A 124 -8.16 -7.27 -8.83
N THR A 125 -7.90 -6.20 -9.59
CA THR A 125 -8.34 -4.84 -9.26
C THR A 125 -9.86 -4.65 -9.37
N LEU A 126 -10.54 -5.57 -10.07
CA LEU A 126 -11.98 -5.55 -10.32
C LEU A 126 -12.74 -6.67 -9.56
N THR A 127 -12.07 -7.42 -8.70
CA THR A 127 -12.65 -8.56 -7.97
C THR A 127 -12.41 -8.47 -6.47
N MET A 128 -13.24 -9.18 -5.70
CA MET A 128 -13.13 -9.20 -4.24
C MET A 128 -12.00 -10.11 -3.75
N PRO A 129 -11.42 -9.82 -2.57
CA PRO A 129 -10.74 -10.72 -1.66
C PRO A 129 -10.88 -12.23 -1.87
N GLU A 130 -9.85 -13.03 -2.17
CA GLU A 130 -9.95 -14.45 -1.77
C GLU A 130 -9.67 -14.53 -0.27
N ALA A 131 -10.64 -14.98 0.52
CA ALA A 131 -10.46 -15.17 1.96
C ALA A 131 -9.52 -16.36 2.22
N PRO A 132 -8.66 -16.31 3.25
CA PRO A 132 -7.88 -17.47 3.65
C PRO A 132 -8.81 -18.60 4.14
N PRO A 133 -8.34 -19.87 4.12
CA PRO A 133 -9.06 -20.98 4.74
C PRO A 133 -9.47 -20.66 6.18
N SER A 134 -10.65 -21.12 6.62
CA SER A 134 -11.18 -20.79 7.95
C SER A 134 -10.59 -21.62 9.09
N GLU A 135 -9.96 -22.76 8.76
CA GLU A 135 -9.40 -23.69 9.72
C GLU A 135 -7.87 -23.66 9.65
N PHE A 136 -7.24 -23.47 10.81
CA PHE A 136 -5.79 -23.41 10.94
C PHE A 136 -5.33 -24.46 11.95
N CYS A 137 -4.22 -25.13 11.65
CA CYS A 137 -3.52 -25.94 12.63
C CYS A 137 -2.69 -25.04 13.55
N GLU A 138 -2.48 -25.46 14.80
CA GLU A 138 -1.66 -24.72 15.75
C GLU A 138 -0.20 -24.57 15.27
N GLU A 139 0.31 -25.58 14.54
CA GLU A 139 1.68 -25.61 14.02
C GLU A 139 1.69 -25.95 12.50
N PRO A 140 1.32 -24.99 11.63
CA PRO A 140 1.15 -25.26 10.21
C PRO A 140 2.47 -25.62 9.49
N GLU A 141 3.61 -25.17 10.00
CA GLU A 141 4.93 -25.48 9.43
C GLU A 141 5.36 -26.94 9.69
N MET A 142 4.83 -27.57 10.72
CA MET A 142 5.12 -28.97 11.09
C MET A 142 3.99 -29.92 10.68
N CYS A 143 2.89 -29.41 10.14
CA CYS A 143 1.71 -30.17 9.77
C CYS A 143 1.56 -30.30 8.24
N ARG A 144 1.18 -31.49 7.77
CA ARG A 144 0.96 -31.78 6.33
C ARG A 144 -0.48 -32.15 6.00
N CYS A 145 -1.43 -31.73 6.84
CA CYS A 145 -2.85 -31.96 6.56
C CYS A 145 -3.34 -31.08 5.40
N GLN A 146 -4.52 -31.40 4.87
CA GLN A 146 -5.12 -30.65 3.76
C GLN A 146 -5.28 -29.16 4.09
N ASN A 147 -5.72 -28.80 5.31
CA ASN A 147 -5.88 -27.41 5.73
C ASN A 147 -4.56 -26.60 5.65
N CYS A 148 -3.42 -27.23 6.00
CA CYS A 148 -2.11 -26.59 5.90
C CYS A 148 -1.66 -26.44 4.45
N LEU A 149 -1.92 -27.45 3.60
CA LEU A 149 -1.64 -27.36 2.17
C LEU A 149 -2.50 -26.28 1.48
N ASP A 150 -3.76 -26.15 1.89
CA ASP A 150 -4.70 -25.14 1.39
C ASP A 150 -4.25 -23.74 1.80
N LEU A 151 -3.79 -23.58 3.05
CA LEU A 151 -3.23 -22.33 3.55
C LEU A 151 -1.95 -21.94 2.80
N LEU A 152 -1.02 -22.88 2.59
CA LEU A 152 0.19 -22.63 1.80
C LEU A 152 -0.16 -22.24 0.36
N SER A 153 -1.10 -22.94 -0.25
CA SER A 153 -1.58 -22.62 -1.60
C SER A 153 -2.24 -21.24 -1.67
N TRP A 154 -3.00 -20.86 -0.64
CA TRP A 154 -3.59 -19.54 -0.52
C TRP A 154 -2.50 -18.46 -0.39
N TRP A 155 -1.43 -18.69 0.38
CA TRP A 155 -0.31 -17.74 0.48
C TRP A 155 0.43 -17.54 -0.84
N GLU A 156 0.58 -18.59 -1.66
CA GLU A 156 1.15 -18.42 -3.00
C GLU A 156 0.23 -17.61 -3.91
N ARG A 157 -1.09 -17.87 -3.87
CA ARG A 157 -2.08 -17.05 -4.59
C ARG A 157 -2.10 -15.61 -4.09
N PHE A 158 -1.96 -15.39 -2.78
CA PHE A 158 -1.85 -14.06 -2.17
C PHE A 158 -0.70 -13.28 -2.81
N LYS A 159 0.50 -13.87 -2.87
CA LYS A 159 1.70 -13.23 -3.43
C LYS A 159 1.51 -12.88 -4.90
N MET A 160 1.03 -13.83 -5.69
CA MET A 160 0.77 -13.62 -7.13
C MET A 160 -0.29 -12.53 -7.36
N THR A 161 -1.35 -12.51 -6.55
CA THR A 161 -2.44 -11.53 -6.66
C THR A 161 -1.98 -10.12 -6.29
N VAL A 162 -1.17 -9.99 -5.24
CA VAL A 162 -0.57 -8.70 -4.85
C VAL A 162 0.29 -8.17 -5.99
N ASP A 163 1.17 -9.00 -6.55
CA ASP A 163 2.04 -8.60 -7.66
C ASP A 163 1.26 -8.15 -8.89
N ASP A 164 0.17 -8.85 -9.25
CA ASP A 164 -0.73 -8.46 -10.36
C ASP A 164 -1.39 -7.10 -10.09
N ILE A 165 -1.96 -6.89 -8.89
CA ILE A 165 -2.51 -5.59 -8.48
C ILE A 165 -1.46 -4.49 -8.63
N LEU A 166 -0.23 -4.74 -8.19
CA LEU A 166 0.85 -3.74 -8.24
C LEU A 166 1.27 -3.43 -9.67
N ILE A 167 1.34 -4.41 -10.58
CA ILE A 167 1.61 -4.14 -12.00
C ILE A 167 0.53 -3.22 -12.60
N ARG A 168 -0.74 -3.50 -12.31
CA ARG A 168 -1.87 -2.74 -12.86
C ARG A 168 -2.02 -1.34 -12.27
N SER A 169 -1.69 -1.17 -10.99
CA SER A 169 -1.94 0.09 -10.27
C SER A 169 -0.73 1.04 -10.23
N ASN A 170 0.45 0.62 -10.69
CA ASN A 170 1.65 1.46 -10.74
C ASN A 170 1.84 2.15 -12.10
N GLY A 171 1.04 3.19 -12.36
CA GLY A 171 1.16 4.03 -13.56
C GLY A 171 1.43 5.51 -13.24
N CYS A 172 2.63 6.03 -13.59
CA CYS A 172 3.03 7.41 -13.26
C CYS A 172 3.54 8.24 -14.44
N ILE A 173 3.75 7.65 -15.62
CA ILE A 173 4.36 8.33 -16.77
C ILE A 173 3.39 9.36 -17.34
N ASN A 174 3.87 10.59 -17.51
CA ASN A 174 3.11 11.66 -18.17
C ASN A 174 3.36 11.66 -19.69
N LYS A 175 2.68 12.57 -20.42
CA LYS A 175 2.84 12.73 -21.88
C LYS A 175 4.28 13.05 -22.32
N GLN A 176 5.11 13.55 -21.41
CA GLN A 176 6.52 13.87 -21.63
C GLN A 176 7.46 12.69 -21.33
N GLY A 177 6.92 11.51 -21.00
CA GLY A 177 7.72 10.34 -20.65
C GLY A 177 8.33 10.39 -19.23
N VAL A 178 7.96 11.40 -18.42
CA VAL A 178 8.49 11.59 -17.06
C VAL A 178 7.52 11.01 -16.04
N CYS A 179 8.05 10.25 -15.09
CA CYS A 179 7.27 9.74 -13.97
C CYS A 179 6.92 10.86 -12.99
N THR A 180 5.62 11.13 -12.84
CA THR A 180 5.08 12.09 -11.85
C THR A 180 5.42 11.74 -10.41
N ALA A 181 5.57 10.45 -10.11
CA ALA A 181 5.99 9.93 -8.79
C ALA A 181 7.53 9.92 -8.59
N ARG A 182 8.29 10.49 -9.54
CA ARG A 182 9.76 10.65 -9.48
C ARG A 182 10.54 9.34 -9.39
N PHE A 183 10.05 8.28 -10.04
CA PHE A 183 10.83 7.07 -10.29
C PHE A 183 11.88 7.32 -11.41
N PRO A 184 13.00 6.57 -11.43
CA PRO A 184 13.39 5.51 -10.48
C PRO A 184 13.91 6.05 -9.14
N ARG A 185 13.67 5.30 -8.05
CA ARG A 185 14.26 5.53 -6.72
C ARG A 185 15.54 4.71 -6.55
N GLU A 186 16.34 5.04 -5.54
CA GLU A 186 17.53 4.28 -5.16
C GLU A 186 17.17 2.84 -4.74
N ILE A 187 17.97 1.87 -5.18
CA ILE A 187 17.86 0.47 -4.80
C ILE A 187 18.69 0.23 -3.55
N ILE A 188 18.07 -0.36 -2.53
CA ILE A 188 18.67 -0.73 -1.25
C ILE A 188 18.47 -2.24 -1.07
N MET A 189 19.57 -3.01 -1.13
CA MET A 189 19.47 -4.48 -1.12
C MET A 189 19.04 -5.07 0.22
N ASN A 190 19.43 -4.43 1.33
CA ASN A 190 19.14 -4.85 2.69
C ASN A 190 18.88 -3.62 3.57
N THR A 191 17.97 -3.76 4.53
CA THR A 191 17.72 -2.72 5.52
C THR A 191 18.96 -2.48 6.37
N SER A 192 19.34 -1.23 6.58
CA SER A 192 20.48 -0.86 7.42
C SER A 192 20.22 0.42 8.21
N VAL A 193 20.96 0.59 9.30
CA VAL A 193 20.87 1.77 10.17
C VAL A 193 22.22 2.49 10.15
N ASP A 194 22.21 3.80 9.87
CA ASP A 194 23.39 4.65 9.99
C ASP A 194 23.71 4.87 11.48
N PRO A 195 24.87 4.40 11.99
CA PRO A 195 25.21 4.50 13.40
C PRO A 195 25.39 5.94 13.89
N LYS A 196 25.68 6.91 13.01
CA LYS A 196 25.91 8.31 13.40
C LYS A 196 24.61 9.11 13.45
N THR A 197 23.65 8.76 12.60
CA THR A 197 22.41 9.53 12.45
C THR A 197 21.19 8.77 12.94
N GLY A 198 21.28 7.47 13.20
CA GLY A 198 20.14 6.60 13.47
C GLY A 198 19.17 6.52 12.28
N HIS A 199 19.58 6.97 11.09
CA HIS A 199 18.74 6.90 9.90
C HIS A 199 18.62 5.46 9.44
N MET A 200 17.40 5.00 9.26
CA MET A 200 17.12 3.64 8.81
C MET A 200 16.79 3.67 7.31
N SER A 201 17.65 3.02 6.53
CA SER A 201 17.48 2.83 5.10
C SER A 201 16.80 1.49 4.87
N ILE A 202 15.51 1.51 4.52
CA ILE A 202 14.70 0.30 4.34
C ILE A 202 15.03 -0.39 3.02
N LYS A 203 15.02 -1.72 3.03
CA LYS A 203 15.16 -2.58 1.85
C LYS A 203 14.17 -2.20 0.76
N LYS A 204 14.71 -1.92 -0.43
CA LYS A 204 13.98 -1.56 -1.64
C LYS A 204 14.68 -2.15 -2.85
N ARG A 205 14.18 -3.26 -3.35
CA ARG A 205 14.82 -3.98 -4.48
C ARG A 205 14.22 -3.63 -5.84
N GLU A 206 13.10 -2.91 -5.85
CA GLU A 206 12.48 -2.42 -7.08
C GLU A 206 12.46 -0.88 -7.11
N ALA A 207 13.11 -0.31 -8.12
CA ALA A 207 13.27 1.14 -8.25
C ALA A 207 11.99 1.85 -8.68
N THR A 208 11.02 1.12 -9.26
CA THR A 208 9.81 1.68 -9.88
C THR A 208 8.53 1.46 -9.08
N ILE A 209 8.64 1.05 -7.82
CA ILE A 209 7.51 0.85 -6.90
C ILE A 209 7.65 1.69 -5.63
N ASN A 210 6.52 2.01 -4.99
CA ASN A 210 6.52 2.56 -3.64
C ASN A 210 6.89 1.50 -2.60
N ASP A 211 6.96 1.87 -1.33
CA ASP A 211 6.99 0.89 -0.26
C ASP A 211 5.54 0.49 0.03
N VAL A 212 5.18 -0.74 -0.32
CA VAL A 212 3.79 -1.20 -0.36
C VAL A 212 3.51 -2.10 0.84
N CYS A 213 2.32 -2.02 1.40
CA CYS A 213 1.84 -2.99 2.39
C CYS A 213 1.04 -4.08 1.66
N PRO A 214 1.55 -5.31 1.49
CA PRO A 214 0.91 -6.34 0.66
C PRO A 214 -0.52 -6.65 1.10
N THR A 215 -0.75 -6.75 2.41
CA THR A 215 -2.08 -7.00 2.99
C THR A 215 -3.07 -5.88 2.68
N VAL A 216 -2.62 -4.62 2.76
CA VAL A 216 -3.48 -3.46 2.46
C VAL A 216 -3.73 -3.37 0.95
N SER A 217 -2.71 -3.64 0.13
CA SER A 217 -2.85 -3.66 -1.33
C SER A 217 -3.80 -4.76 -1.80
N LEU A 218 -3.73 -5.97 -1.21
CA LEU A 218 -4.66 -7.05 -1.50
C LEU A 218 -6.09 -6.68 -1.07
N THR A 219 -6.27 -6.19 0.16
CA THR A 219 -7.62 -5.96 0.71
C THR A 219 -8.34 -4.78 0.07
N ASN A 220 -7.60 -3.74 -0.35
CA ASN A 220 -8.16 -2.57 -1.03
C ASN A 220 -8.03 -2.64 -2.55
N ARG A 221 -7.40 -3.69 -3.10
CA ARG A 221 -7.24 -3.92 -4.55
C ARG A 221 -6.53 -2.77 -5.28
N CYS A 222 -5.60 -2.09 -4.60
CA CYS A 222 -4.88 -0.93 -5.13
C CYS A 222 -3.44 -0.87 -4.64
N ASN A 223 -2.62 -0.03 -5.27
CA ASN A 223 -1.30 0.32 -4.75
C ASN A 223 -1.41 1.02 -3.38
N THR A 224 -0.34 0.95 -2.59
CA THR A 224 -0.18 1.66 -1.34
C THR A 224 1.16 2.39 -1.31
N ASP A 225 1.27 3.44 -0.50
CA ASP A 225 2.53 4.11 -0.20
C ASP A 225 2.64 4.21 1.32
N THR A 226 3.34 3.25 1.90
CA THR A 226 3.38 3.00 3.35
C THR A 226 4.76 3.34 3.89
N GLN A 227 4.81 4.22 4.88
CA GLN A 227 6.06 4.65 5.51
C GLN A 227 5.95 4.59 7.04
N CYS A 228 6.98 4.08 7.70
CA CYS A 228 7.15 4.21 9.14
C CYS A 228 7.85 5.53 9.49
N LEU A 229 7.21 6.38 10.31
CA LEU A 229 7.74 7.70 10.67
C LEU A 229 8.58 7.63 11.95
N LEU A 230 9.85 7.23 11.79
CA LEU A 230 10.79 7.05 12.91
C LEU A 230 11.65 8.28 13.24
N SER A 231 11.52 9.37 12.48
CA SER A 231 12.31 10.59 12.70
C SER A 231 11.42 11.81 12.89
N GLY A 232 11.85 12.73 13.76
CA GLY A 232 11.13 13.99 13.97
C GLY A 232 11.01 14.83 12.70
N THR A 233 12.00 14.77 11.80
CA THR A 233 11.95 15.44 10.49
C THR A 233 10.89 14.83 9.59
N SER A 234 10.83 13.50 9.49
CA SER A 234 9.82 12.78 8.71
C SER A 234 8.42 13.06 9.24
N VAL A 235 8.24 13.03 10.57
CA VAL A 235 6.95 13.37 11.21
C VAL A 235 6.55 14.80 10.89
N LYS A 236 7.43 15.80 11.05
CA LYS A 236 7.12 17.19 10.74
C LYS A 236 6.77 17.38 9.26
N ALA A 237 7.51 16.75 8.35
CA ALA A 237 7.24 16.83 6.92
C ALA A 237 5.87 16.25 6.57
N ILE A 238 5.53 15.07 7.11
CA ILE A 238 4.23 14.44 6.85
C ILE A 238 3.08 15.19 7.52
N VAL A 239 3.25 15.69 8.74
CA VAL A 239 2.24 16.53 9.39
C VAL A 239 2.00 17.81 8.58
N GLY A 240 3.07 18.45 8.09
CA GLY A 240 2.96 19.62 7.21
C GLY A 240 2.26 19.29 5.89
N TYR A 241 2.63 18.18 5.26
CA TYR A 241 1.98 17.67 4.05
C TYR A 241 0.49 17.43 4.30
N VAL A 242 0.12 16.61 5.28
CA VAL A 242 -1.30 16.34 5.62
C VAL A 242 -2.05 17.63 5.96
N THR A 243 -1.42 18.57 6.66
CA THR A 243 -2.01 19.89 6.94
C THR A 243 -2.29 20.66 5.66
N ASP A 244 -1.38 20.66 4.68
CA ASP A 244 -1.61 21.28 3.37
C ASP A 244 -2.88 20.69 2.71
N TYR A 245 -3.05 19.37 2.72
CA TYR A 245 -4.27 18.72 2.21
C TYR A 245 -5.54 19.10 2.98
N ILE A 246 -5.48 19.17 4.31
CA ILE A 246 -6.61 19.57 5.15
C ILE A 246 -7.00 21.03 4.88
N THR A 247 -5.99 21.86 4.67
CA THR A 247 -6.16 23.31 4.47
C THR A 247 -6.37 23.69 3.01
N LYS A 248 -6.31 22.73 2.06
CA LYS A 248 -6.76 22.95 0.67
C LYS A 248 -8.18 23.49 0.73
N GLY A 249 -8.31 24.78 0.46
CA GLY A 249 -9.60 25.45 0.48
C GLY A 249 -10.55 24.75 -0.48
N TRP A 250 -11.80 24.60 -0.06
CA TRP A 250 -12.88 24.16 -0.94
C TRP A 250 -12.87 25.01 -2.22
N LEU A 251 -13.20 24.38 -3.36
CA LEU A 251 -13.47 25.13 -4.58
C LEU A 251 -14.47 26.24 -4.25
N LYS A 252 -14.15 27.47 -4.67
CA LYS A 252 -15.05 28.59 -4.42
C LYS A 252 -16.38 28.28 -5.10
N THR A 253 -17.49 28.61 -4.45
CA THR A 253 -18.84 28.22 -4.90
C THR A 253 -19.10 28.58 -6.38
N HIS A 254 -18.56 29.70 -6.88
CA HIS A 254 -18.66 30.10 -8.28
C HIS A 254 -17.95 29.12 -9.25
N GLN A 255 -16.84 28.50 -8.85
CA GLN A 255 -16.13 27.51 -9.66
C GLN A 255 -16.95 26.22 -9.78
N VAL A 256 -17.61 25.82 -8.70
CA VAL A 256 -18.54 24.68 -8.68
C VAL A 256 -19.74 24.95 -9.59
N PHE A 257 -20.35 26.14 -9.48
CA PHE A 257 -21.47 26.52 -10.36
C PHE A 257 -21.08 26.65 -11.82
N SER A 258 -19.89 27.18 -12.13
CA SER A 258 -19.38 27.24 -13.51
C SER A 258 -19.21 25.83 -14.09
N ALA A 259 -18.56 24.92 -13.35
CA ALA A 259 -18.37 23.54 -13.80
C ALA A 259 -19.70 22.79 -14.00
N ALA A 260 -20.68 23.01 -13.12
CA ALA A 260 -22.02 22.46 -13.28
C ALA A 260 -22.70 23.01 -14.55
N TYR A 261 -22.69 24.33 -14.73
CA TYR A 261 -23.26 24.99 -15.91
C TYR A 261 -22.65 24.47 -17.22
N ASP A 262 -21.33 24.33 -17.27
CA ASP A 262 -20.61 23.83 -18.46
C ASP A 262 -20.90 22.36 -18.76
N THR A 263 -21.26 21.56 -17.74
CA THR A 263 -21.64 20.16 -17.89
C THR A 263 -23.07 20.01 -18.42
N PHE A 264 -23.99 20.91 -18.02
CA PHE A 264 -25.40 20.87 -18.41
C PHE A 264 -25.71 21.62 -19.72
N ASN A 265 -24.80 22.46 -20.22
CA ASN A 265 -24.97 23.21 -21.48
C ASN A 265 -24.08 22.70 -22.63
N LYS A 266 -23.67 21.43 -22.59
CA LYS A 266 -23.15 20.74 -23.78
C LYS A 266 -24.25 20.03 -24.54
#